data_AF-A0A858QB61-F1
#
_entry.id   AF-A0A858QB61-F1
#
_cell.length_a   1.000
_cell.length_b   1.000
_cell.length_c   1.000
_cell.angle_alpha   90.00
_cell.angle_beta   90.00
_cell.angle_gamma   90.00
#
_symmetry.space_group_name_H-M   'P 1'
#
loop_
_entity.id
_entity.type
_entity.pdbx_description
1 polymer ?
#
loop_
_entity_poly.entity_id
_entity_poly.type
_entity_poly.pdbx_seq_one_letter_code
_entity_poly.pdbx_strand_id
1 'polypeptide(L)'
;MKLVALLLIVLSCTACANASKISYEVTSRPPQAPVEVNGVNMGETPTVVSLRCSKTWVGLMNAPGGWANSSGNYKVTAYPPKNSAGQSQSKFVDPCQWEGEGNPKIFFDLNLESVAPTQRIEVTTNQATPPPNRERAIDALKTLRDQGVISDDEYNKKILELVR
;
A
#
# COMPACT_ATOMS: atom_id res chain seq x y z
N MET A 1 -1.35 53.05 28.58
CA MET A 1 -0.23 52.33 27.94
C MET A 1 -0.23 50.83 28.31
N LYS A 2 -1.34 50.09 28.13
CA LYS A 2 -1.41 48.63 28.41
C LYS A 2 -1.94 47.78 27.25
N LEU A 3 -2.31 48.39 26.12
CA LEU A 3 -2.92 47.71 24.98
C LEU A 3 -1.91 47.16 23.95
N VAL A 4 -0.65 47.63 23.99
CA VAL A 4 0.37 47.28 22.99
C VAL A 4 1.07 45.95 23.31
N ALA A 5 1.09 45.52 24.58
CA ALA A 5 1.78 44.28 25.00
C ALA A 5 0.99 42.99 24.68
N LEU A 6 -0.33 43.08 24.46
CA LEU A 6 -1.15 41.90 24.17
C LEU A 6 -1.09 41.47 22.68
N LEU A 7 -0.72 42.39 21.78
CA LEU A 7 -0.68 42.13 20.33
C LEU A 7 0.57 41.32 19.89
N LEU A 8 1.61 41.28 20.72
CA LEU A 8 2.89 40.63 20.42
C LEU A 8 2.92 39.13 20.74
N ILE A 9 1.95 38.62 21.50
CA ILE A 9 1.87 37.19 21.88
C ILE A 9 1.07 36.38 20.84
N VAL A 10 0.25 37.03 20.01
CA VAL A 10 -0.59 36.36 19.01
C VAL A 10 0.17 36.10 17.69
N LEU A 11 1.36 36.68 17.50
CA LEU A 11 2.10 36.61 16.24
C LEU A 11 3.14 35.48 16.13
N SER A 12 3.32 34.65 17.16
CA SER A 12 4.40 33.64 17.22
C SER A 12 3.94 32.19 17.06
N CYS A 13 2.67 31.94 16.71
CA CYS A 13 2.16 30.58 16.44
C CYS A 13 2.04 30.25 14.95
N THR A 14 2.89 30.82 14.08
CA THR A 14 3.12 30.23 12.75
C THR A 14 4.04 29.02 12.90
N ALA A 15 3.47 27.94 13.45
CA ALA A 15 4.06 26.62 13.37
C ALA A 15 4.11 26.23 11.88
N CYS A 16 5.24 26.53 11.23
CA CYS A 16 5.55 26.01 9.92
C CYS A 16 5.50 24.48 10.02
N ALA A 17 4.42 23.88 9.53
CA ALA A 17 4.35 22.45 9.32
C ALA A 17 5.51 22.09 8.39
N ASN A 18 6.54 21.46 8.95
CA ASN A 18 7.71 21.03 8.20
C ASN A 18 7.27 19.91 7.24
N ALA A 19 6.93 20.31 6.01
CA ALA A 19 6.69 19.37 4.93
C ALA A 19 8.06 18.81 4.50
N SER A 20 8.32 17.56 4.89
CA SER A 20 9.49 16.83 4.39
C SER A 20 9.31 16.55 2.89
N LYS A 21 10.40 16.61 2.14
CA LYS A 21 10.43 16.23 0.71
C LYS A 21 11.32 15.01 0.57
N ILE A 22 10.86 14.02 -0.17
CA ILE A 22 11.60 12.80 -0.47
C ILE A 22 11.82 12.76 -1.98
N SER A 23 13.08 12.56 -2.38
CA SER A 23 13.49 12.49 -3.77
C SER A 23 13.47 11.04 -4.25
N TYR A 24 12.66 10.76 -5.24
CA TYR A 24 12.56 9.45 -5.88
C TYR A 24 13.33 9.45 -7.20
N GLU A 25 14.21 8.49 -7.40
CA GLU A 25 14.87 8.24 -8.68
C GLU A 25 13.93 7.42 -9.57
N VAL A 26 13.45 8.01 -10.67
CA VAL A 26 12.54 7.36 -11.61
C VAL A 26 13.31 6.91 -12.84
N THR A 27 13.27 5.61 -13.12
CA THR A 27 13.96 4.96 -14.24
C THR A 27 13.00 4.09 -15.02
N SER A 28 13.30 3.86 -16.31
CA SER A 28 12.48 2.96 -17.12
C SER A 28 13.29 2.21 -18.18
N ARG A 29 12.65 1.18 -18.74
CA ARG A 29 13.06 0.49 -19.95
C ARG A 29 11.91 0.51 -20.97
N PRO A 30 12.10 1.07 -22.17
CA PRO A 30 13.26 1.85 -22.64
C PRO A 30 13.46 3.17 -21.86
N PRO A 31 14.65 3.80 -21.93
CA PRO A 31 14.88 5.13 -21.37
C PRO A 31 14.12 6.21 -22.16
N GLN A 32 14.18 7.46 -21.70
CA GLN A 32 13.48 8.61 -22.28
C GLN A 32 11.94 8.49 -22.26
N ALA A 33 11.39 7.72 -21.32
CA ALA A 33 9.96 7.65 -21.09
C ALA A 33 9.47 8.95 -20.42
N PRO A 34 8.46 9.65 -20.96
CA PRO A 34 7.83 10.76 -20.27
C PRO A 34 7.22 10.30 -18.95
N VAL A 35 7.44 11.08 -17.89
CA VAL A 35 6.93 10.79 -16.53
C VAL A 35 5.97 11.87 -16.11
N GLU A 36 4.81 11.47 -15.60
CA GLU A 36 3.83 12.33 -14.97
C GLU A 36 3.63 11.94 -13.50
N VAL A 37 3.48 12.93 -12.63
CA VAL A 37 3.10 12.75 -11.23
C VAL A 37 1.79 13.48 -11.00
N ASN A 38 0.73 12.75 -10.68
CA ASN A 38 -0.63 13.27 -10.55
C ASN A 38 -1.09 14.09 -11.78
N GLY A 39 -0.69 13.65 -12.98
CA GLY A 39 -1.01 14.33 -14.25
C GLY A 39 -0.14 15.55 -14.58
N VAL A 40 0.87 15.86 -13.76
CA VAL A 40 1.85 16.92 -14.04
C VAL A 40 3.11 16.30 -14.62
N ASN A 41 3.53 16.78 -15.79
CA ASN A 41 4.76 16.31 -16.45
C ASN A 41 6.02 16.71 -15.64
N MET A 42 6.86 15.72 -15.35
CA MET A 42 8.11 15.83 -14.57
C MET A 42 9.38 15.61 -15.40
N GLY A 43 9.26 15.51 -16.73
CA GLY A 43 10.36 15.25 -17.65
C GLY A 43 10.39 13.80 -18.15
N GLU A 44 11.58 13.33 -18.51
CA GLU A 44 11.80 12.01 -19.10
C GLU A 44 12.77 11.19 -18.25
N THR A 45 12.60 9.88 -18.20
CA THR A 45 13.50 8.99 -17.46
C THR A 45 14.91 8.92 -18.10
N PRO A 46 15.99 8.82 -17.31
CA PRO A 46 16.02 8.88 -15.85
C PRO A 46 15.78 10.30 -15.33
N THR A 47 14.91 10.45 -14.32
CA THR A 47 14.59 11.74 -13.70
C THR A 47 14.44 11.59 -12.18
N VAL A 48 14.58 12.69 -11.43
CA VAL A 48 14.40 12.72 -9.97
C VAL A 48 13.15 13.53 -9.65
N VAL A 49 12.16 12.89 -9.01
CA VAL A 49 10.91 13.55 -8.60
C VAL A 49 10.90 13.79 -7.10
N SER A 50 10.64 15.02 -6.67
CA SER A 50 10.52 15.39 -5.26
C SER A 50 9.07 15.35 -4.80
N LEU A 51 8.71 14.35 -3.99
CA LEU A 51 7.36 14.18 -3.44
C LEU A 51 7.30 14.76 -2.03
N ARG A 52 6.17 15.41 -1.68
CA ARG A 52 5.99 16.00 -0.35
C ARG A 52 5.32 15.00 0.58
N CYS A 53 5.90 14.83 1.77
CA CYS A 53 5.26 14.19 2.91
C CYS A 53 4.98 15.27 3.96
N SER A 54 3.70 15.61 4.10
CA SER A 54 3.21 16.53 5.13
C SER A 54 2.64 15.77 6.31
N LYS A 55 2.80 16.35 7.50
CA LYS A 55 2.17 15.90 8.73
C LYS A 55 1.11 16.90 9.15
N THR A 56 0.00 16.40 9.65
CA THR A 56 -1.09 17.21 10.22
C THR A 56 -1.24 16.86 11.70
N TRP A 57 -1.40 17.88 12.54
CA TRP A 57 -1.71 17.66 13.95
C TRP A 57 -3.12 17.09 14.08
N VAL A 58 -3.24 15.92 14.68
CA VAL A 58 -4.51 15.24 14.95
C VAL A 58 -4.78 15.10 16.45
N GLY A 59 -3.83 15.48 17.31
CA GLY A 59 -3.95 15.37 18.77
C GLY A 59 -3.47 14.02 19.32
N LEU A 60 -3.00 14.03 20.56
CA LEU A 60 -2.39 12.87 21.23
C LEU A 60 -3.34 11.67 21.39
N MET A 61 -4.65 11.92 21.39
CA MET A 61 -5.66 10.86 21.45
C MET A 61 -5.79 10.07 20.14
N ASN A 62 -5.38 10.66 19.01
CA ASN A 62 -5.57 10.07 17.67
C ASN A 62 -4.28 9.45 17.10
N ALA A 63 -3.10 9.91 17.53
CA ALA A 63 -1.82 9.37 17.09
C ALA A 63 -0.75 9.51 18.18
N PRO A 64 0.17 8.53 18.33
CA PRO A 64 1.36 8.69 19.17
C PRO A 64 2.16 9.93 18.74
N GLY A 65 2.37 10.87 19.66
CA GLY A 65 3.03 12.15 19.36
C GLY A 65 2.13 13.20 18.71
N GLY A 66 0.86 12.90 18.44
CA GLY A 66 -0.18 13.85 18.02
C GLY A 66 -0.15 14.28 16.55
N TRP A 67 0.73 13.70 15.75
CA TRP A 67 0.86 13.97 14.31
C TRP A 67 0.43 12.75 13.50
N ALA A 68 -0.39 12.96 12.48
CA ALA A 68 -0.69 11.97 11.45
C ALA A 68 -0.04 12.39 10.13
N ASN A 69 0.45 11.41 9.37
CA ASN A 69 0.87 11.66 8.00
C ASN A 69 -0.37 12.01 7.17
N SER A 70 -0.30 13.11 6.43
CA SER A 70 -1.41 13.60 5.59
C SER A 70 -1.15 13.33 4.11
N SER A 71 -0.25 12.39 3.78
CA SER A 71 0.14 12.17 2.40
C SER A 71 -1.01 11.65 1.56
N GLY A 72 -1.18 12.27 0.40
CA GLY A 72 -1.93 11.66 -0.69
C GLY A 72 -1.04 10.64 -1.40
N ASN A 73 -1.61 9.51 -1.81
CA ASN A 73 -0.95 8.62 -2.76
C ASN A 73 -0.63 9.40 -4.03
N TYR A 74 0.64 9.48 -4.40
CA TYR A 74 1.08 10.06 -5.65
C TYR A 74 0.98 9.01 -6.75
N LYS A 75 0.21 9.29 -7.79
CA LYS A 75 0.16 8.45 -8.99
C LYS A 75 1.29 8.87 -9.92
N VAL A 76 2.36 8.08 -9.93
CA VAL A 76 3.48 8.23 -10.87
C VAL A 76 3.19 7.39 -12.10
N THR A 77 3.06 8.03 -13.25
CA THR A 77 2.75 7.38 -14.53
C THR A 77 3.92 7.58 -15.49
N ALA A 78 4.39 6.51 -16.12
CA ALA A 78 5.39 6.57 -17.18
C ALA A 78 4.77 6.11 -18.49
N TYR A 79 5.05 6.84 -19.57
CA TYR A 79 4.55 6.57 -20.92
C TYR A 79 5.67 6.01 -21.80
N PRO A 80 5.39 5.06 -22.70
CA PRO A 80 6.38 4.61 -23.67
C PRO A 80 6.84 5.78 -24.54
N PRO A 81 8.14 5.87 -24.89
CA PRO A 81 8.63 6.92 -25.79
C PRO A 81 8.00 6.75 -27.18
N LYS A 82 7.93 7.84 -27.95
CA LYS A 82 7.20 7.92 -29.24
C LYS A 82 7.51 6.81 -30.25
N ASN A 83 8.70 6.21 -30.16
CA ASN A 83 9.19 5.19 -31.10
C ASN A 83 9.29 3.79 -30.49
N SER A 84 8.71 3.56 -29.32
CA SER A 84 8.68 2.24 -28.68
C SER A 84 7.26 1.68 -28.64
N ALA A 85 7.12 0.40 -28.95
CA ALA A 85 5.94 -0.35 -28.53
C ALA A 85 5.90 -0.42 -27.00
N GLY A 86 4.71 -0.38 -26.42
CA GLY A 86 4.54 -0.44 -24.97
C GLY A 86 3.20 0.08 -24.50
N GLN A 87 2.98 -0.03 -23.20
CA GLN A 87 1.81 0.50 -22.53
C GLN A 87 2.23 1.43 -21.39
N SER A 88 1.44 2.48 -21.15
CA SER A 88 1.67 3.34 -20.00
C SER A 88 1.49 2.55 -18.71
N GLN A 89 2.37 2.75 -17.74
CA GLN A 89 2.29 2.13 -16.42
C GLN A 89 2.17 3.17 -15.34
N SER A 90 1.33 2.90 -14.34
CA SER A 90 1.16 3.74 -13.16
C SER A 90 1.53 2.99 -11.90
N LYS A 91 2.23 3.66 -10.99
CA LYS A 91 2.49 3.20 -9.62
C LYS A 91 1.99 4.25 -8.64
N PHE A 92 1.37 3.80 -7.55
CA PHE A 92 0.98 4.66 -6.44
C PHE A 92 2.08 4.63 -5.39
N VAL A 93 2.52 5.81 -4.97
CA VAL A 93 3.62 5.98 -4.01
C VAL A 93 3.14 6.85 -2.86
N ASP A 94 3.28 6.35 -1.64
CA ASP A 94 3.12 7.14 -0.43
C ASP A 94 4.50 7.54 0.10
N PRO A 95 4.91 8.80 -0.04
CA PRO A 95 6.21 9.25 0.44
C PRO A 95 6.35 9.13 1.95
N CYS A 96 5.27 9.22 2.73
CA CYS A 96 5.35 9.16 4.18
C CYS A 96 5.58 7.74 4.73
N GLN A 97 5.45 6.71 3.89
CA GLN A 97 5.72 5.31 4.27
C GLN A 97 7.17 4.89 4.00
N TRP A 98 7.98 5.76 3.40
CA TRP A 98 9.39 5.45 3.17
C TRP A 98 10.22 5.63 4.44
N GLU A 99 10.72 4.52 4.97
CA GLU A 99 11.58 4.47 6.17
C GLU A 99 13.05 4.11 5.84
N GLY A 100 13.37 3.89 4.56
CA GLY A 100 14.70 3.47 4.12
C GLY A 100 15.74 4.60 4.11
N GLU A 101 17.01 4.22 4.23
CA GLU A 101 18.13 5.13 4.03
C GLU A 101 18.33 5.43 2.52
N GLY A 102 18.55 6.70 2.19
CA GLY A 102 18.81 7.14 0.81
C GLY A 102 17.56 7.48 -0.02
N ASN A 103 17.77 7.58 -1.34
CA ASN A 103 16.72 7.97 -2.29
C ASN A 103 16.00 6.71 -2.82
N PRO A 104 14.67 6.55 -2.58
CA PRO A 104 13.91 5.45 -3.13
C PRO A 104 13.91 5.44 -4.66
N LYS A 105 13.85 4.25 -5.27
CA LYS A 105 13.87 4.07 -6.72
C LYS A 105 12.54 3.54 -7.25
N ILE A 106 12.04 4.15 -8.31
CA ILE A 106 10.86 3.71 -9.06
C ILE A 106 11.32 3.25 -10.43
N PHE A 107 11.13 1.97 -10.73
CA PHE A 107 11.45 1.40 -12.03
C PHE A 107 10.18 1.06 -12.82
N PHE A 108 10.12 1.42 -14.10
CA PHE A 108 9.04 1.07 -15.03
C PHE A 108 9.56 0.21 -16.18
N ASP A 109 8.92 -0.94 -16.43
CA ASP A 109 9.26 -1.79 -17.58
C ASP A 109 8.16 -1.66 -18.64
N LEU A 110 8.29 -0.67 -19.51
CA LEU A 110 7.25 -0.28 -20.46
C LEU A 110 7.16 -1.21 -21.67
N ASN A 111 8.09 -2.16 -21.80
CA ASN A 111 8.06 -3.20 -22.84
C ASN A 111 7.06 -4.32 -22.55
N LEU A 112 6.44 -4.34 -21.37
CA LEU A 112 5.47 -5.36 -21.02
C LEU A 112 4.22 -5.24 -21.89
N GLU A 113 3.90 -6.33 -22.58
CA GLU A 113 2.62 -6.47 -23.28
C GLU A 113 1.47 -6.44 -22.27
N SER A 114 0.35 -5.84 -22.66
CA SER A 114 -0.87 -5.88 -21.85
C SER A 114 -1.38 -7.32 -21.80
N VAL A 115 -1.00 -8.05 -20.75
CA VAL A 115 -1.57 -9.37 -20.49
C VAL A 115 -2.99 -9.12 -19.98
N ALA A 116 -3.99 -9.52 -20.77
CA ALA A 116 -5.37 -9.51 -20.30
C ALA A 116 -5.42 -10.29 -18.97
N PRO A 117 -6.07 -9.76 -17.91
CA PRO A 117 -6.15 -10.45 -16.64
C PRO A 117 -6.68 -11.85 -16.92
N THR A 118 -5.88 -12.86 -16.54
CA THR A 118 -6.29 -14.25 -16.69
C THR A 118 -7.63 -14.36 -15.97
N GLN A 119 -8.68 -14.72 -16.72
CA GLN A 119 -10.03 -14.82 -16.17
C GLN A 119 -9.94 -15.52 -14.83
N ARG A 120 -10.52 -14.92 -13.78
CA ARG A 120 -10.55 -15.55 -12.46
C ARG A 120 -11.13 -16.93 -12.69
N ILE A 121 -10.30 -17.96 -12.52
CA ILE A 121 -10.79 -19.32 -12.42
C ILE A 121 -11.56 -19.30 -11.11
N GLU A 122 -12.86 -19.05 -11.19
CA GLU A 122 -13.76 -19.39 -10.11
C GLU A 122 -13.59 -20.90 -9.96
N VAL A 123 -12.79 -21.29 -8.96
CA VAL A 123 -12.71 -22.68 -8.52
C VAL A 123 -14.08 -22.96 -7.93
N THR A 124 -15.01 -23.31 -8.81
CA THR A 124 -16.27 -23.91 -8.44
C THR A 124 -15.87 -25.29 -7.94
N THR A 125 -15.52 -25.37 -6.65
CA THR A 125 -15.50 -26.62 -5.93
C THR A 125 -16.93 -27.15 -5.97
N ASN A 126 -17.27 -27.85 -7.05
CA ASN A 126 -18.37 -28.81 -7.11
C ASN A 126 -18.03 -30.00 -6.21
N GLN A 127 -17.65 -29.75 -4.95
CA GLN A 127 -17.90 -30.70 -3.90
C GLN A 127 -19.36 -30.51 -3.52
N ALA A 128 -20.24 -31.17 -4.29
CA ALA A 128 -21.45 -31.70 -3.71
C ALA A 128 -20.98 -32.62 -2.58
N THR A 129 -20.85 -32.07 -1.37
CA THR A 129 -20.51 -32.84 -0.17
C THR A 129 -21.67 -33.82 0.00
N PRO A 130 -21.46 -35.13 -0.19
CA PRO A 130 -22.41 -36.09 0.35
C PRO A 130 -22.48 -35.84 1.86
N PRO A 131 -23.63 -36.03 2.53
CA PRO A 131 -23.71 -35.87 3.97
C PRO A 131 -22.53 -36.61 4.61
N PRO A 132 -21.77 -35.96 5.50
CA PRO A 132 -20.53 -36.50 6.01
C PRO A 132 -20.83 -37.83 6.67
N ASN A 133 -20.30 -38.91 6.10
CA ASN A 133 -20.16 -40.14 6.85
C ASN A 133 -19.30 -39.76 8.06
N ARG A 134 -19.90 -39.77 9.26
CA ARG A 134 -19.38 -39.17 10.49
C ARG A 134 -17.92 -39.56 10.78
N GLU A 135 -17.54 -40.77 10.38
CA GLU A 135 -16.17 -41.29 10.42
C GLU A 135 -15.17 -40.42 9.65
N ARG A 136 -15.49 -39.99 8.43
CA ARG A 136 -14.60 -39.13 7.63
C ARG A 136 -14.41 -37.74 8.23
N ALA A 137 -15.45 -37.21 8.87
CA ALA A 137 -15.35 -35.92 9.57
C ALA A 137 -14.42 -36.02 10.79
N ILE A 138 -14.49 -37.14 11.52
CA ILE A 138 -13.61 -37.42 12.66
C ILE A 138 -12.16 -37.57 12.19
N ASP A 139 -11.91 -38.29 11.10
CA ASP A 139 -10.56 -38.48 10.53
C ASP A 139 -9.95 -37.16 10.01
N ALA A 140 -10.76 -36.31 9.39
CA ALA A 140 -10.33 -34.99 8.93
C ALA A 140 -9.96 -34.08 10.14
N LEU A 141 -10.80 -34.06 11.18
CA LEU A 141 -10.50 -33.31 12.41
C LEU A 141 -9.23 -33.82 13.09
N LYS A 142 -9.00 -35.14 13.09
CA LYS A 142 -7.78 -35.74 13.64
C LYS A 142 -6.54 -35.29 12.86
N THR A 143 -6.63 -35.27 11.53
CA THR A 143 -5.52 -34.83 10.66
C THR A 143 -5.18 -33.35 10.90
N LEU A 144 -6.18 -32.48 11.05
CA LEU A 144 -5.96 -31.06 11.34
C LEU A 144 -5.29 -30.83 12.70
N ARG A 145 -5.65 -31.62 13.71
CA ARG A 145 -4.99 -31.60 15.02
C ARG A 145 -3.55 -32.09 14.93
N ASP A 146 -3.31 -33.20 14.25
CA ASP A 146 -1.97 -33.79 14.09
C ASP A 146 -1.04 -32.86 13.27
N GLN A 147 -1.60 -32.01 12.40
CA GLN A 147 -0.89 -30.95 11.68
C GLN A 147 -0.71 -29.66 12.49
N GLY A 148 -1.25 -29.57 13.70
CA GLY A 148 -1.20 -28.37 14.54
C GLY A 148 -2.06 -27.19 14.04
N VAL A 149 -3.01 -27.45 13.14
CA VAL A 149 -3.92 -26.43 12.58
C VAL A 149 -5.01 -26.06 13.59
N ILE A 150 -5.44 -27.01 14.41
CA ILE A 150 -6.41 -26.82 15.49
C ILE A 150 -5.83 -27.30 16.82
N SER A 151 -6.25 -26.69 17.92
CA SER A 151 -5.86 -27.12 19.27
C SER A 151 -6.63 -28.37 19.71
N ASP A 152 -6.10 -29.08 20.72
CA ASP A 152 -6.77 -30.26 21.30
C ASP A 152 -8.16 -29.91 21.87
N ASP A 153 -8.32 -28.74 22.46
CA ASP A 153 -9.59 -28.26 23.00
C ASP A 153 -10.63 -28.02 21.90
N GLU A 154 -10.20 -27.44 20.78
CA GLU A 154 -11.07 -27.20 19.62
C GLU A 154 -11.46 -28.52 18.95
N TYR A 155 -10.53 -29.46 18.84
CA TYR A 155 -10.79 -30.82 18.36
C TYR A 155 -11.87 -31.50 19.21
N ASN A 156 -11.70 -31.54 20.54
CA ASN A 156 -12.64 -32.20 21.46
C ASN A 156 -14.04 -31.59 21.40
N LYS A 157 -14.14 -30.26 21.30
CA LYS A 157 -15.42 -29.56 21.17
C LYS A 157 -16.16 -29.97 19.89
N LYS A 158 -15.46 -30.01 18.75
CA LYS A 158 -16.06 -30.38 17.45
C LYS A 158 -16.46 -31.85 17.38
N ILE A 159 -15.68 -32.75 18.01
CA ILE A 159 -16.06 -34.16 18.13
C ILE A 159 -17.36 -34.31 18.93
N LEU A 160 -17.52 -33.57 20.02
CA LEU A 160 -18.71 -33.62 20.86
C LEU A 160 -19.97 -33.11 20.13
N GLU A 161 -19.83 -32.08 19.28
CA GLU A 161 -20.90 -31.60 18.40
C GLU A 161 -21.30 -32.62 17.33
N LEU A 162 -20.33 -33.39 16.79
CA LEU A 162 -20.61 -34.45 15.80
C LEU A 162 -21.23 -35.71 16.42
N VAL A 163 -21.08 -35.89 17.73
CA VAL A 163 -21.59 -37.06 18.46
C VAL A 163 -23.05 -36.90 18.88
N ARG A 164 -23.49 -35.66 19.07
CA ARG A 164 -24.82 -35.27 19.53
C ARG A 164 -25.87 -35.39 18.42
#